data_AF-A0A5E6NE58-F1
#
_entry.id   AF-A0A5E6NE58-F1
#
_cell.length_a   1.000
_cell.length_b   1.000
_cell.length_c   1.000
_cell.angle_alpha   90.00
_cell.angle_beta   90.00
_cell.angle_gamma   90.00
#
_symmetry.space_group_name_H-M   'P 1'
#
loop_
_entity.id
_entity.type
_entity.pdbx_description
1 polymer ?
#
loop_
_entity_poly.entity_id
_entity_poly.type
_entity_poly.pdbx_seq_one_letter_code
_entity_poly.pdbx_strand_id
1 'polypeptide(L)' 'MGRKGTRPRAVRQQQFEYGYIFGAVCPAKDKALGLMLPVANTAGMIEHLRLISQATAKIDRL' A
#
# COMPACT_ATOMS: atom_id res chain seq x y z
N MET A 1 -41.98 -15.18 5.38
CA MET A 1 -40.77 -14.41 5.79
C MET A 1 -39.63 -15.40 6.01
N GLY A 2 -38.72 -15.54 5.04
CA GLY A 2 -37.62 -16.50 5.10
C GLY A 2 -36.40 -15.96 5.85
N ARG A 3 -35.60 -16.84 6.47
CA ARG A 3 -34.35 -16.48 7.16
C ARG A 3 -33.35 -15.98 6.11
N LYS A 4 -32.80 -14.77 6.26
CA LYS A 4 -31.71 -14.28 5.40
C LYS A 4 -30.50 -15.21 5.56
N GLY A 5 -30.00 -15.76 4.45
CA GLY A 5 -28.73 -16.48 4.45
C GLY A 5 -27.56 -15.53 4.76
N THR A 6 -26.54 -16.02 5.46
CA THR A 6 -25.32 -15.27 5.74
C THR A 6 -24.28 -15.62 4.68
N ARG A 7 -23.67 -14.63 4.01
CA ARG A 7 -22.54 -14.90 3.11
C ARG A 7 -21.36 -15.38 3.94
N PRO A 8 -20.83 -16.60 3.73
CA PRO A 8 -19.63 -17.05 4.43
C PRO A 8 -18.48 -16.09 4.17
N ARG A 9 -17.70 -15.76 5.21
CA ARG A 9 -16.49 -14.97 5.00
C ARG A 9 -15.54 -15.78 4.13
N ALA A 10 -15.13 -15.22 3.01
CA ALA A 10 -14.09 -15.82 2.19
C ALA A 10 -12.83 -15.98 3.06
N VAL A 11 -12.33 -17.21 3.14
CA VAL A 11 -11.02 -17.48 3.74
C VAL A 11 -9.99 -16.82 2.83
N ARG A 12 -9.13 -15.97 3.40
CA ARG A 12 -8.01 -15.40 2.64
C ARG A 12 -7.17 -16.58 2.13
N GLN A 13 -7.17 -16.80 0.82
CA GLN A 13 -6.26 -17.77 0.22
C GLN A 13 -4.83 -17.36 0.55
N GLN A 14 -4.11 -18.25 1.22
CA GLN A 14 -2.67 -18.15 1.50
C GLN A 14 -1.87 -19.19 0.70
N GLN A 15 -2.54 -19.89 -0.23
CA GLN A 15 -1.99 -21.04 -0.97
C GLN A 15 -1.02 -20.63 -2.09
N PHE A 16 -0.89 -19.34 -2.38
CA PHE A 16 0.01 -18.83 -3.39
C PHE A 16 1.06 -17.91 -2.77
N GLU A 17 2.16 -17.71 -3.49
CA GLU A 17 3.10 -16.64 -3.18
C GLU A 17 2.47 -15.30 -3.52
N TYR A 18 2.63 -14.32 -2.64
CA TYR A 18 2.09 -12.98 -2.82
C TYR A 18 3.16 -11.93 -2.53
N GLY A 19 3.14 -10.86 -3.31
CA GLY A 19 3.85 -9.63 -3.02
C GLY A 19 2.86 -8.48 -2.91
N TYR A 20 3.11 -7.58 -1.98
CA TYR A 20 2.36 -6.36 -1.77
C TYR A 20 3.13 -5.19 -2.35
N ILE A 21 2.46 -4.32 -3.12
CA ILE A 21 3.06 -3.13 -3.69
C ILE A 21 2.45 -1.91 -2.99
N PHE A 22 3.30 -1.07 -2.41
CA PHE A 22 2.97 0.25 -1.90
C PHE A 22 3.41 1.29 -2.91
N GLY A 23 2.45 2.05 -3.46
CA GLY A 23 2.72 3.07 -4.47
C GLY A 23 2.33 4.45 -3.99
N ALA A 24 3.14 5.45 -4.33
CA ALA A 24 2.86 6.86 -4.10
C ALA A 24 3.23 7.69 -5.33
N VAL A 25 2.41 8.69 -5.66
CA VAL A 25 2.60 9.57 -6.82
C VAL A 25 2.35 11.03 -6.44
N CYS A 26 3.13 11.95 -7.01
CA CYS A 26 2.97 13.39 -6.89
C CYS A 26 2.90 14.01 -8.29
N PRO A 27 1.69 14.19 -8.86
CA PRO A 27 1.53 14.71 -10.22
C PRO A 27 2.11 16.10 -10.42
N ALA A 28 1.98 16.99 -9.43
CA ALA A 28 2.50 18.36 -9.49
C ALA A 28 4.04 18.44 -9.63
N LYS A 29 4.75 17.35 -9.30
CA LYS A 29 6.21 17.27 -9.37
C LYS A 29 6.69 16.23 -10.38
N ASP A 30 5.77 15.57 -11.09
CA ASP A 30 6.05 14.41 -11.96
C ASP A 30 6.95 13.36 -11.29
N LYS A 31 6.62 13.00 -10.04
CA LYS A 31 7.38 12.01 -9.24
C LYS A 31 6.49 10.84 -8.85
N ALA A 32 7.06 9.64 -8.88
CA ALA A 32 6.42 8.41 -8.42
C ALA A 32 7.42 7.54 -7.63
N LEU A 33 6.90 6.74 -6.70
CA LEU A 33 7.66 5.78 -5.90
C LEU A 33 6.84 4.51 -5.67
N GLY A 34 7.50 3.36 -5.74
CA GLY A 34 6.93 2.04 -5.43
C GLY A 34 7.83 1.24 -4.48
N LEU A 35 7.23 0.48 -3.57
CA LEU A 35 7.89 -0.43 -2.65
C LEU A 35 7.18 -1.79 -2.69
N MET A 36 7.91 -2.87 -2.98
CA MET A 36 7.38 -4.23 -2.96
C MET A 36 7.78 -4.95 -1.67
N LEU A 37 6.83 -5.55 -0.95
CA LEU A 37 7.07 -6.25 0.32
C LEU A 37 6.32 -7.60 0.36
N PRO A 38 6.85 -8.62 1.06
CA PRO A 38 6.18 -9.92 1.18
C PRO A 38 4.93 -9.87 2.08
N VAL A 39 4.79 -8.84 2.93
CA VAL A 39 3.65 -8.68 3.85
C VAL A 39 3.20 -7.23 3.90
N ALA A 40 1.89 -7.01 3.82
CA ALA A 40 1.28 -5.71 4.11
C ALA A 40 1.03 -5.55 5.62
N ASN A 41 1.90 -4.78 6.29
CA ASN A 41 1.81 -4.49 7.71
C ASN A 41 2.24 -3.03 8.01
N THR A 42 2.12 -2.64 9.27
CA THR A 42 2.47 -1.28 9.72
C THR A 42 3.94 -0.96 9.50
N ALA A 43 4.86 -1.91 9.69
CA ALA A 43 6.29 -1.69 9.44
C ALA A 43 6.57 -1.35 7.97
N GLY A 44 5.92 -2.07 7.04
CA GLY A 44 6.00 -1.78 5.62
C GLY A 44 5.43 -0.41 5.25
N MET A 45 4.33 0.00 5.91
CA MET A 45 3.78 1.35 5.73
C MET A 45 4.71 2.44 6.25
N ILE A 46 5.35 2.24 7.41
CA ILE A 46 6.33 3.19 7.95
C ILE A 46 7.50 3.37 6.98
N GLU A 47 8.00 2.28 6.41
CA GLU A 47 9.08 2.33 5.42
C GLU A 47 8.64 3.05 4.13
N HIS A 48 7.41 2.79 3.66
CA HIS A 48 6.84 3.51 2.53
C HIS A 48 6.75 5.02 2.79
N LEU A 49 6.27 5.43 3.98
CA LEU A 49 6.20 6.85 4.37
C LEU A 49 7.59 7.49 4.50
N ARG A 50 8.59 6.76 5.00
CA ARG A 50 9.99 7.20 5.05
C ARG A 50 10.52 7.50 3.64
N LEU A 51 10.25 6.60 2.69
CA LEU A 51 10.64 6.78 1.29
C LEU A 51 9.93 7.97 0.64
N ILE A 52 8.63 8.17 0.91
CA ILE A 52 7.90 9.36 0.46
C ILE A 52 8.55 10.63 1.01
N SER A 53 8.84 10.67 2.31
CA SER A 53 9.49 11.83 2.95
C SER A 53 10.84 12.16 2.30
N GLN A 54 11.64 11.14 1.95
CA GLN A 54 12.91 11.33 1.25
C GLN A 54 12.73 11.82 -0.19
N ALA A 55 11.80 11.23 -0.94
CA ALA A 55 11.52 11.61 -2.32
C ALA A 55 10.90 13.02 -2.45
N THR A 56 10.28 13.52 -1.38
CA THR A 56 9.64 14.85 -1.30
C THR A 56 10.50 15.90 -0.59
N ALA A 57 11.63 15.52 0.01
CA ALA A 57 12.53 16.46 0.70
C ALA A 57 13.15 17.47 -0.28
N LYS A 58 13.02 18.75 0.07
CA LYS A 58 13.32 19.99 -0.69
C LYS A 58 12.27 20.39 -1.73
N ILE A 59 11.43 21.32 -1.31
CA ILE A 59 11.02 22.46 -2.13
C ILE A 59 12.25 23.39 -2.12
N ASP A 60 12.91 23.53 -3.27
CA ASP A 60 13.67 24.76 -3.51
C ASP A 60 12.61 25.86 -3.51
N ARG A 61 12.52 26.60 -2.40
CA ARG A 61 11.65 27.79 -2.34
C ARG A 61 12.16 28.73 -3.43
N LEU A 62 11.29 29.02 -4.39
CA LEU A 62 11.40 30.26 -5.16
C LEU A 62 11.33 31.45 -4.18
#